data_AF-A0A0F9DKG6-F1
#
_entry.id   AF-A0A0F9DKG6-F1
#
_cell.length_a   1.000
_cell.length_b   1.000
_cell.length_c   1.000
_cell.angle_alpha   90.00
_cell.angle_beta   90.00
_cell.angle_gamma   90.00
#
_symmetry.space_group_name_H-M   'P 1'
#
loop_
_entity.id
_entity.type
_entity.pdbx_description
1 polymer ?
#
loop_
_entity_poly.entity_id
_entity_poly.type
_entity_poly.pdbx_seq_one_letter_code
_entity_poly.pdbx_strand_id
1 'polypeptide(L)'
;VALPNHILVMWGEGDDGLWTALQASAPGEAKDQTEIDTLYDVVKLVTAGEITNIADANTRADALLTRVKQEVLGGKLLAPMDCRIELYDKIQIHDARGV
;
A
#
# COMPACT_ATOMS: atom_id res chain seq x y z
N VAL A 1 -2.90 0.14 17.59
CA VAL A 1 -2.49 1.17 16.61
C VAL A 1 -3.27 0.85 15.34
N ALA A 2 -4.09 1.77 14.83
CA ALA A 2 -4.81 1.51 13.59
C ALA A 2 -3.86 1.63 12.40
N LEU A 3 -4.02 0.72 11.46
CA LEU A 3 -3.23 0.66 10.25
C LEU A 3 -3.79 1.67 9.24
N PRO A 4 -2.94 2.30 8.42
CA PRO A 4 -3.42 3.26 7.44
C PRO A 4 -4.31 2.60 6.38
N ASN A 5 -5.55 3.07 6.25
CA ASN A 5 -6.52 2.63 5.24
C ASN A 5 -6.71 3.67 4.13
N HIS A 6 -5.98 4.79 4.20
CA HIS A 6 -5.96 5.85 3.19
C HIS A 6 -4.50 6.32 2.98
N ILE A 7 -4.00 6.19 1.75
CA ILE A 7 -2.64 6.58 1.35
C ILE A 7 -2.70 7.79 0.42
N LEU A 8 -1.95 8.83 0.76
CA LEU A 8 -1.72 10.00 -0.08
C LEU A 8 -0.24 10.06 -0.49
N VAL A 9 0.02 10.20 -1.79
CA VAL A 9 1.35 10.31 -2.37
C VAL A 9 1.55 11.70 -2.95
N MET A 10 2.45 12.46 -2.33
CA MET A 10 2.94 13.73 -2.86
C MET A 10 3.93 13.44 -3.98
N TRP A 11 3.71 14.02 -5.15
CA TRP A 11 4.50 13.78 -6.36
C TRP A 11 4.90 15.10 -7.03
N GLY A 12 5.86 15.05 -7.95
CA GLY A 12 6.25 16.17 -8.78
C GLY A 12 6.94 17.28 -7.99
N GLU A 13 8.00 16.92 -7.28
CA GLU A 13 8.84 17.92 -6.63
C GLU A 13 9.42 18.88 -7.69
N GLY A 14 9.35 20.18 -7.42
CA GLY A 14 9.91 21.20 -8.31
C GLY A 14 11.44 21.13 -8.35
N ASP A 15 12.04 21.72 -9.37
CA ASP A 15 13.52 21.78 -9.52
C ASP A 15 14.21 22.51 -8.34
N ASP A 16 13.45 23.28 -7.57
CA ASP A 16 13.84 23.98 -6.34
C ASP A 16 13.69 23.12 -5.07
N GLY A 17 13.24 21.87 -5.19
CA GLY A 17 12.93 20.99 -4.06
C GLY A 17 11.64 21.35 -3.33
N LEU A 18 10.80 22.22 -3.92
CA LEU A 18 9.53 22.63 -3.35
C LEU A 18 8.37 21.87 -3.98
N TRP A 19 7.40 21.52 -3.14
CA TRP A 19 6.13 20.97 -3.61
C TRP A 19 5.30 22.09 -4.21
N THR A 20 5.11 22.08 -5.54
CA THR A 20 4.30 23.12 -6.17
C THR A 20 2.82 22.97 -5.75
N ALA A 21 2.11 24.09 -5.64
CA ALA A 21 0.72 24.10 -5.18
C ALA A 21 -0.22 23.22 -6.02
N LEU A 22 0.10 23.02 -7.31
CA LEU A 22 -0.69 22.21 -8.23
C LEU A 22 -0.62 20.72 -7.87
N GLN A 23 0.58 20.19 -7.62
CA GLN A 23 0.75 18.77 -7.24
C GLN A 23 0.42 18.50 -5.77
N ALA A 24 0.60 19.50 -4.89
CA ALA A 24 0.16 19.40 -3.50
C ALA A 24 -1.38 19.39 -3.35
N SER A 25 -2.11 20.01 -4.29
CA SER A 25 -3.57 20.03 -4.30
C SER A 25 -4.23 18.78 -4.89
N ALA A 26 -3.45 17.94 -5.59
CA ALA A 26 -3.91 16.70 -6.22
C ALA A 26 -2.89 15.56 -6.00
N PRO A 27 -2.73 15.09 -4.74
CA PRO A 27 -1.88 13.95 -4.44
C PRO A 27 -2.39 12.69 -5.14
N GLY A 28 -1.49 11.74 -5.40
CA GLY A 28 -1.92 10.39 -5.75
C GLY A 28 -2.64 9.76 -4.56
N GLU A 29 -3.75 9.06 -4.79
CA GLU A 29 -4.64 8.60 -3.71
C GLU A 29 -5.01 7.13 -3.88
N ALA A 30 -4.97 6.39 -2.79
CA ALA A 30 -5.56 5.06 -2.67
C ALA A 30 -6.25 4.91 -1.31
N LYS A 31 -7.49 4.42 -1.29
CA LYS A 31 -8.29 4.26 -0.07
C LYS A 31 -9.05 2.95 -0.03
N ASP A 32 -9.15 2.38 1.16
CA ASP A 32 -10.09 1.31 1.46
C ASP A 32 -11.39 1.90 2.01
N GLN A 33 -12.33 2.21 1.12
CA GLN A 33 -13.61 2.81 1.52
C GLN A 33 -14.39 1.89 2.47
N THR A 34 -14.33 0.57 2.29
CA THR A 34 -15.06 -0.38 3.13
C THR A 34 -14.54 -0.37 4.57
N GLU A 35 -13.22 -0.33 4.74
CA GLU A 35 -12.62 -0.24 6.08
C GLU A 35 -12.88 1.12 6.72
N ILE A 36 -12.81 2.22 5.95
CA ILE A 36 -13.11 3.58 6.42
C ILE A 36 -14.57 3.68 6.90
N ASP A 37 -15.52 3.14 6.12
CA ASP A 37 -16.95 3.15 6.45
C ASP A 37 -17.26 2.35 7.71
N THR A 38 -16.47 1.30 7.99
CA THR A 38 -16.65 0.41 9.15
C THR A 38 -15.99 0.96 10.41
N LEU A 39 -14.85 1.62 10.27
CA LEU A 39 -14.01 2.10 11.38
C LEU A 39 -13.91 3.63 11.35
N TYR A 40 -12.78 4.15 10.88
CA TYR A 40 -12.47 5.56 10.75
C TYR A 40 -11.34 5.75 9.74
N ASP A 41 -11.21 6.96 9.23
CA ASP A 41 -10.17 7.32 8.26
C ASP A 41 -8.81 7.48 8.97
N VAL A 42 -7.82 6.70 8.52
CA VAL A 42 -6.42 6.74 8.96
C VAL A 42 -5.54 7.02 7.75
N VAL A 43 -5.22 8.30 7.61
CA VAL A 43 -4.43 8.82 6.49
C VAL A 43 -2.93 8.65 6.75
N LYS A 44 -2.20 8.16 5.75
CA LYS A 44 -0.74 8.19 5.69
C LYS A 44 -0.27 8.94 4.46
N LEU A 45 0.55 9.96 4.71
CA LEU A 45 1.19 10.75 3.67
C LEU A 45 2.57 10.19 3.33
N VAL A 46 2.88 10.11 2.05
CA VAL A 46 4.15 9.62 1.50
C VAL A 46 4.66 10.59 0.45
N THR A 47 5.93 10.95 0.51
CA THR A 47 6.58 11.82 -0.48
C THR A 47 7.32 10.98 -1.52
N ALA A 48 7.12 11.30 -2.79
CA ALA A 48 7.78 10.67 -3.93
C ALA A 48 8.08 11.75 -4.99
N GLY A 49 9.07 12.58 -4.72
CA GLY A 49 9.43 13.73 -5.55
C GLY A 49 9.85 13.36 -6.97
N GLU A 50 10.42 12.16 -7.14
CA GLU A 50 10.85 11.61 -8.43
C GLU A 50 9.70 11.30 -9.40
N ILE A 51 8.46 11.18 -8.91
CA ILE A 51 7.30 10.86 -9.74
C ILE A 51 6.80 12.13 -10.42
N THR A 52 6.77 12.16 -11.75
CA THR A 52 6.39 13.36 -12.51
C THR A 52 4.97 13.33 -13.07
N ASN A 53 4.21 12.27 -12.81
CA ASN A 53 2.82 12.15 -13.28
C ASN A 53 1.90 11.54 -12.21
N ILE A 54 0.62 11.90 -12.29
CA ILE A 54 -0.40 11.47 -11.32
C ILE A 54 -0.72 9.98 -11.40
N ALA A 55 -0.61 9.36 -12.58
CA ALA A 55 -0.95 7.96 -12.77
C ALA A 55 0.02 7.03 -12.01
N ASP A 56 1.32 7.35 -12.06
CA ASP A 56 2.36 6.66 -11.31
C ASP A 56 2.25 6.94 -9.80
N ALA A 57 1.83 8.14 -9.41
CA ALA A 57 1.56 8.47 -8.01
C ALA A 57 0.39 7.64 -7.45
N ASN A 58 -0.69 7.47 -8.21
CA ASN A 58 -1.80 6.59 -7.87
C ASN A 58 -1.35 5.13 -7.80
N THR A 59 -0.58 4.66 -8.79
CA THR A 59 -0.03 3.29 -8.80
C THR A 59 0.83 3.02 -7.56
N ARG A 60 1.62 4.00 -7.13
CA ARG A 60 2.40 3.90 -5.88
C ARG A 60 1.51 3.91 -4.64
N ALA A 61 0.47 4.74 -4.61
CA ALA A 61 -0.49 4.74 -3.51
C ALA A 61 -1.17 3.38 -3.37
N ASP A 62 -1.60 2.76 -4.48
CA ASP A 62 -2.21 1.43 -4.52
C ASP A 62 -1.25 0.34 -4.06
N ALA A 63 0.00 0.37 -4.51
CA ALA A 63 1.02 -0.58 -4.08
C ALA A 63 1.29 -0.50 -2.57
N LEU A 64 1.33 0.72 -2.02
CA LEU A 64 1.51 0.96 -0.60
C LEU A 64 0.31 0.49 0.22
N LEU A 65 -0.92 0.79 -0.23
CA LEU A 65 -2.13 0.32 0.42
C LEU A 65 -2.20 -1.22 0.41
N THR A 66 -1.86 -1.84 -0.73
CA THR A 66 -1.79 -3.30 -0.85
C THR A 66 -0.80 -3.91 0.12
N ARG A 67 0.41 -3.31 0.24
CA ARG A 67 1.41 -3.76 1.20
C ARG A 67 0.91 -3.65 2.65
N VAL A 68 0.28 -2.54 3.02
CA VAL A 68 -0.28 -2.37 4.38
C VAL A 68 -1.34 -3.45 4.66
N LYS A 69 -2.23 -3.73 3.71
CA LYS A 69 -3.21 -4.82 3.81
C LYS A 69 -2.58 -6.20 3.94
N GLN A 70 -1.49 -6.45 3.20
CA GLN A 70 -0.73 -7.69 3.31
C GLN A 70 -0.02 -7.82 4.66
N GLU A 71 0.46 -6.72 5.25
CA GLU A 71 1.04 -6.71 6.59
C GLU A 71 -0.01 -7.06 7.66
N VAL A 72 -1.28 -6.66 7.48
CA VAL A 72 -2.39 -7.07 8.36
C VAL A 72 -2.61 -8.58 8.33
N LEU A 73 -2.64 -9.15 7.12
CA LEU A 73 -2.91 -10.57 6.88
C LEU A 73 -1.65 -11.44 6.92
N GLY A 74 -0.49 -10.84 7.21
CA GLY A 74 0.81 -11.48 7.15
C GLY A 74 0.97 -12.51 8.26
N GLY A 75 1.24 -13.75 7.86
CA GLY A 75 1.57 -14.87 8.76
C GLY A 75 2.97 -15.41 8.54
N LYS A 76 3.46 -16.23 9.48
CA LYS A 76 4.67 -17.04 9.28
C LYS A 76 4.26 -18.44 8.88
N LEU A 77 4.76 -18.92 7.73
CA LEU A 77 4.65 -20.32 7.33
C LEU A 77 5.94 -21.06 7.75
N LEU A 78 5.79 -22.17 8.46
CA LEU A 78 6.90 -23.09 8.71
C LEU A 78 6.83 -24.21 7.68
N ALA A 79 7.79 -24.23 6.76
CA ALA A 79 7.92 -25.28 5.76
C ALA A 79 8.95 -26.32 6.22
N PRO A 80 8.74 -27.63 5.95
CA PRO A 80 9.76 -28.66 6.07
C PRO A 80 11.07 -28.31 5.35
N MET A 81 12.16 -28.99 5.73
CA MET A 81 13.53 -28.70 5.28
C MET A 81 13.74 -28.75 3.74
N ASP A 82 12.84 -29.41 2.99
CA ASP A 82 12.91 -29.47 1.52
C ASP A 82 11.51 -29.40 0.90
N CYS A 83 11.04 -28.17 0.63
CA CYS A 83 9.77 -27.92 -0.04
C CYS A 83 9.93 -27.29 -1.42
N ARG A 84 11.17 -27.02 -1.85
CA ARG A 84 11.49 -26.34 -3.13
C ARG A 84 10.65 -25.08 -3.39
N ILE A 85 10.32 -24.34 -2.34
CA ILE A 85 9.58 -23.08 -2.46
C ILE A 85 10.56 -22.04 -3.02
N GLU A 86 10.22 -21.47 -4.16
CA GLU A 86 11.01 -20.45 -4.83
C GLU A 86 10.51 -19.03 -4.51
N LEU A 87 11.36 -18.04 -4.78
CA LEU A 87 10.95 -16.64 -4.71
C LEU A 87 9.88 -16.41 -5.80
N TYR A 88 8.73 -15.86 -5.41
CA TYR A 88 7.54 -15.59 -6.25
C TYR A 88 6.57 -16.76 -6.48
N ASP A 89 6.75 -17.91 -5.82
CA ASP A 89 5.73 -18.94 -5.83
C ASP A 89 4.43 -18.47 -5.17
N LYS A 90 3.31 -18.85 -5.78
CA LYS A 90 1.97 -18.61 -5.22
C LYS A 90 1.57 -19.78 -4.35
N ILE A 91 1.39 -19.52 -3.06
CA ILE A 91 1.02 -20.54 -2.07
C ILE A 91 -0.47 -20.38 -1.74
N GLN A 92 -1.22 -21.48 -1.84
CA GLN A 92 -2.61 -21.56 -1.36
C GLN A 92 -2.64 -22.29 -0.01
N ILE A 93 -3.27 -21.69 1.00
CA ILE A 93 -3.44 -22.31 2.32
C ILE A 93 -4.86 -22.88 2.39
N HIS A 94 -4.98 -24.18 2.70
CA HIS A 94 -6.27 -24.83 2.98
C HIS A 94 -6.39 -25.07 4.48
N ASP A 95 -7.42 -24.53 5.12
CA ASP A 95 -7.72 -24.85 6.51
C ASP A 95 -8.61 -26.11 6.57
N ALA A 96 -8.05 -27.20 7.09
CA ALA A 96 -8.78 -28.47 7.24
C ALA A 96 -9.88 -28.41 8.32
N ARG A 97 -9.98 -27.32 9.09
CA ARG A 97 -10.96 -27.15 10.17
C ARG A 97 -12.32 -26.62 9.70
N GLY A 98 -12.47 -26.26 8.42
CA GLY A 98 -13.76 -26.01 7.79
C GLY A 98 -14.57 -24.87 8.43
N VAL A 99 -14.03 -23.65 8.42
CA VAL A 99 -14.80 -22.42 8.67
C VAL A 99 -14.69 -21.51 7.47
#